data_AF-A0A367KAH6-F1
#
_entry.id   AF-A0A367KAH6-F1
#
_cell.length_a   1.000
_cell.length_b   1.000
_cell.length_c   1.000
_cell.angle_alpha   90.00
_cell.angle_beta   90.00
_cell.angle_gamma   90.00
#
_symmetry.space_group_name_H-M   'P 1'
#
loop_
_entity.id
_entity.type
_entity.pdbx_description
1 polymer ?
#
loop_
_entity_poly.entity_id
_entity_poly.type
_entity_poly.pdbx_seq_one_letter_code
_entity_poly.pdbx_strand_id
1 'polypeptide(L)' 'ILKAWEYSGQAKVALKCNSEDTLLELQAIALSLGLPAQTIQDAGRTQIEAGSRTVLGVGPGPAELIDQVTGHLKLL' A
#
# COMPACT_ATOMS: atom_id res chain seq x y z
N ILE A 1 -2.52 9.73 -14.80
CA ILE A 1 -2.63 9.55 -13.33
C ILE A 1 -1.36 10.01 -12.59
N LEU A 2 -0.17 9.54 -12.98
CA LEU A 2 1.12 9.95 -12.37
C LEU A 2 1.32 11.47 -12.33
N LYS A 3 1.24 12.16 -13.48
CA LYS A 3 1.36 13.62 -13.54
C LYS A 3 0.36 14.36 -12.63
N ALA A 4 -0.88 13.88 -12.55
CA ALA A 4 -1.89 14.50 -11.70
C ALA A 4 -1.51 14.39 -10.22
N TRP A 5 -1.05 13.22 -9.79
CA TRP A 5 -0.54 13.02 -8.42
C TRP A 5 0.70 13.87 -8.14
N GLU A 6 1.63 13.99 -9.09
CA GLU A 6 2.82 14.86 -8.98
C GLU A 6 2.43 16.34 -8.84
N TYR A 7 1.48 16.83 -9.65
CA TYR A 7 0.94 18.20 -9.54
C TYR A 7 0.20 18.45 -8.22
N SER A 8 -0.39 17.41 -7.62
CA SER A 8 -1.02 17.46 -6.30
C SER A 8 -0.03 17.30 -5.13
N GLY A 9 1.28 17.43 -5.38
CA GLY A 9 2.29 17.37 -4.32
C GLY A 9 2.65 15.96 -3.88
N GLN A 10 2.33 14.95 -4.70
CA GLN A 10 2.81 13.57 -4.56
C GLN A 10 2.68 12.99 -3.14
N ALA A 11 1.52 13.23 -2.53
CA ALA A 11 1.20 12.87 -1.16
C ALA A 11 1.38 11.37 -0.89
N LYS A 12 1.91 11.05 0.29
CA LYS A 12 2.16 9.69 0.78
C LYS A 12 1.71 9.62 2.24
N VAL A 13 0.90 8.61 2.59
CA VAL A 13 0.43 8.37 3.95
C VAL A 13 0.90 6.98 4.37
N ALA A 14 1.56 6.88 5.53
CA ALA A 14 2.02 5.62 6.08
C ALA A 14 1.01 5.11 7.12
N LEU A 15 0.60 3.85 6.97
CA LEU A 15 -0.40 3.19 7.80
C LEU A 15 0.18 1.88 8.37
N LYS A 16 -0.38 1.41 9.49
CA LYS A 16 -0.04 0.13 10.12
C LYS A 16 -0.90 -0.99 9.59
N CYS A 17 -0.26 -2.12 9.36
CA CYS A 17 -0.86 -3.41 9.05
C CYS A 17 -0.22 -4.47 9.95
N ASN A 18 -0.99 -5.46 10.41
CA ASN A 18 -0.55 -6.39 11.46
C ASN A 18 -0.07 -7.74 10.94
N SER A 19 -0.23 -8.05 9.64
CA SER A 19 0.20 -9.33 9.07
C SER A 19 0.48 -9.26 7.57
N GLU A 20 1.31 -10.19 7.08
CA GLU A 20 1.55 -10.38 5.64
C GLU A 20 0.25 -10.76 4.90
N ASP A 21 -0.59 -11.62 5.48
CA ASP A 21 -1.87 -12.02 4.88
C ASP A 21 -2.76 -10.79 4.61
N THR A 22 -2.83 -9.86 5.57
CA THR A 22 -3.60 -8.62 5.39
C THR A 22 -3.01 -7.77 4.26
N LEU A 23 -1.68 -7.71 4.11
CA LEU A 23 -1.06 -7.00 2.98
C LEU A 23 -1.46 -7.61 1.63
N LEU A 24 -1.59 -8.93 1.56
CA LEU A 24 -2.00 -9.63 0.34
C LEU A 24 -3.48 -9.43 0.02
N GLU A 25 -4.34 -9.50 1.03
CA GLU A 25 -5.76 -9.20 0.88
C GLU A 25 -5.97 -7.78 0.38
N LEU A 26 -5.32 -6.79 1.01
CA LEU A 26 -5.39 -5.39 0.59
C LEU A 26 -4.85 -5.17 -0.82
N GLN A 27 -3.78 -5.88 -1.21
CA GLN A 27 -3.28 -5.85 -2.59
C GLN A 27 -4.34 -6.35 -3.58
N ALA A 28 -4.97 -7.49 -3.29
CA ALA A 28 -6.00 -8.06 -4.15
C ALA A 28 -7.21 -7.14 -4.29
N ILE A 29 -7.67 -6.54 -3.17
CA ILE A 29 -8.77 -5.56 -3.18
C ILE A 29 -8.39 -4.34 -4.04
N ALA A 30 -7.20 -3.76 -3.84
CA ALA A 30 -6.74 -2.61 -4.63
C ALA A 30 -6.69 -2.91 -6.13
N LEU A 31 -6.13 -4.07 -6.52
CA LEU A 31 -6.08 -4.49 -7.92
C LEU A 31 -7.47 -4.69 -8.52
N SER A 32 -8.42 -5.25 -7.75
CA SER A 32 -9.81 -5.42 -8.20
C SER A 32 -10.55 -4.09 -8.42
N LEU A 33 -10.15 -3.03 -7.71
CA LEU A 33 -10.66 -1.66 -7.89
C LEU A 33 -9.91 -0.89 -9.00
N GLY A 34 -8.96 -1.54 -9.69
CA GLY A 34 -8.15 -0.92 -10.74
C GLY A 34 -7.07 0.02 -10.23
N LEU A 35 -6.72 -0.04 -8.93
CA LEU A 35 -5.61 0.71 -8.37
C LEU A 35 -4.29 -0.04 -8.58
N PRO A 36 -3.20 0.65 -8.97
CA PRO A 36 -1.87 0.06 -8.93
C PRO A 36 -1.51 -0.27 -7.47
N ALA A 37 -1.10 -1.50 -7.21
CA ALA A 37 -0.70 -1.93 -5.87
C ALA A 37 0.42 -2.96 -5.92
N GLN A 38 1.42 -2.83 -5.03
CA GLN A 38 2.58 -3.72 -5.00
C GLN A 38 3.08 -3.97 -3.58
N THR A 39 3.20 -5.25 -3.22
CA THR A 39 3.89 -5.69 -2.01
C THR A 39 5.40 -5.68 -2.22
N ILE A 40 6.15 -5.21 -1.22
CA ILE A 40 7.61 -5.19 -1.20
C ILE A 40 8.10 -6.24 -0.21
N GLN A 41 8.99 -7.11 -0.68
CA GLN A 41 9.70 -8.07 0.17
C GLN A 41 10.91 -7.40 0.79
N ASP A 42 11.14 -7.64 2.09
CA ASP A 42 12.37 -7.17 2.70
C ASP A 42 13.56 -7.94 2.14
N ALA A 43 14.63 -7.20 1.84
CA ALA A 43 15.88 -7.77 1.32
C ALA A 43 16.72 -8.47 2.40
N GLY A 44 16.12 -8.82 3.55
CA GLY A 44 16.80 -9.42 4.70
C GLY A 44 17.69 -8.42 5.45
N ARG A 45 17.35 -7.14 5.42
CA ARG A 45 18.07 -6.07 6.16
C ARG A 45 17.35 -5.62 7.42
N THR A 46 16.14 -6.14 7.64
CA THR A 46 15.37 -5.91 8.87
C THR A 46 15.43 -7.13 9.79
N GLN A 47 14.88 -6.99 11.00
CA GLN A 47 14.76 -8.08 11.98
C GLN A 47 13.61 -9.07 11.65
N ILE A 48 12.94 -8.89 10.51
CA ILE A 48 11.88 -9.79 10.03
C ILE A 48 12.52 -10.87 9.16
N GLU A 49 11.92 -12.07 9.12
CA GLU A 49 12.41 -13.18 8.31
C GLU A 49 12.64 -12.75 6.85
N ALA A 50 13.82 -13.10 6.31
CA ALA A 50 14.19 -12.78 4.95
C ALA A 50 13.17 -13.38 3.96
N GLY A 51 12.70 -12.57 3.00
CA GLY A 51 11.68 -12.96 2.03
C GLY A 51 10.23 -12.66 2.45
N SER A 52 10.00 -12.24 3.69
CA SER A 52 8.69 -11.74 4.14
C SER A 52 8.29 -10.44 3.42
N ARG A 53 7.00 -10.27 3.17
CA ARG A 53 6.46 -9.00 2.65
C ARG A 53 6.21 -8.05 3.81
N THR A 54 6.83 -6.88 3.75
CA THR A 54 6.82 -5.93 4.88
C THR A 54 6.04 -4.66 4.59
N VAL A 55 5.83 -4.32 3.32
CA VAL A 55 5.13 -3.09 2.91
C VAL A 55 4.23 -3.37 1.71
N LEU A 56 3.08 -2.71 1.65
CA LEU A 56 2.24 -2.60 0.47
C LEU A 56 2.18 -1.13 0.03
N GLY A 57 2.54 -0.85 -1.22
CA GLY A 57 2.21 0.42 -1.86
C GLY A 57 0.87 0.34 -2.57
N VAL A 58 -0.02 1.32 -2.34
CA VAL A 58 -1.30 1.46 -3.03
C VAL A 58 -1.36 2.85 -3.69
N GLY A 59 -1.67 2.88 -4.98
CA GLY A 59 -1.73 4.10 -5.78
C GLY A 59 -0.44 4.38 -6.59
N PRO A 60 -0.35 5.55 -7.23
CA PRO A 60 -1.27 6.69 -7.10
C PRO A 60 -2.66 6.43 -7.70
N GLY A 61 -3.70 7.06 -7.13
CA GLY A 61 -5.10 6.89 -7.53
C GLY A 61 -6.02 7.92 -6.87
N PRO A 62 -7.32 7.95 -7.22
CA PRO A 62 -8.31 8.78 -6.53
C PRO A 62 -8.36 8.45 -5.04
N ALA A 63 -8.39 9.47 -4.18
CA ALA A 63 -8.38 9.31 -2.72
C ALA A 63 -9.53 8.40 -2.24
N GLU A 64 -10.74 8.59 -2.79
CA GLU A 64 -11.91 7.78 -2.43
C GLU A 64 -11.76 6.28 -2.72
N LEU A 65 -11.01 5.90 -3.77
CA LEU A 65 -10.72 4.50 -4.05
C LEU A 65 -9.63 3.96 -3.13
N ILE A 66 -8.60 4.76 -2.84
CA ILE A 66 -7.54 4.37 -1.91
C ILE A 66 -8.14 4.18 -0.50
N ASP A 67 -9.03 5.06 -0.06
CA ASP A 67 -9.67 5.00 1.25
C ASP A 67 -10.60 3.78 1.41
N GLN A 68 -11.21 3.30 0.33
CA GLN A 68 -11.95 2.02 0.36
C GLN A 68 -11.05 0.83 0.70
N VAL A 69 -9.77 0.89 0.30
CA VAL A 69 -8.77 -0.13 0.62
C VAL A 69 -8.20 0.10 2.01
N THR A 70 -7.75 1.31 2.33
CA THR A 70 -6.87 1.57 3.48
C THR A 70 -7.46 2.43 4.60
N GLY A 71 -8.65 3.03 4.41
CA GLY A 71 -9.21 4.03 5.32
C GLY A 71 -9.54 3.52 6.73
N HIS A 72 -9.62 2.21 6.91
CA HIS A 72 -9.84 1.57 8.21
C HIS A 72 -8.53 1.31 8.99
N LEU A 73 -7.37 1.43 8.34
CA LEU A 73 -6.06 1.22 8.96
C LEU A 73 -5.68 2.43 9.83
N LYS A 74 -4.78 2.20 10.81
CA LYS A 74 -4.28 3.24 11.70
C LYS A 74 -3.01 3.88 11.13
N LEU A 75 -2.78 5.16 11.45
CA LEU A 75 -1.52 5.84 11.13
C LEU A 75 -0.32 5.14 11.79
N LEU A 76 0.82 5.13 11.07
CA LEU A 76 2.11 4.59 11.55
C LEU A 76 2.64 5.37 12.76
#